data_AF-A0A3A4QUZ4-F1
#
_entry.id   AF-A0A3A4QUZ4-F1
#
_cell.length_a   1.000
_cell.length_b   1.000
_cell.length_c   1.000
_cell.angle_alpha   90.00
_cell.angle_beta   90.00
_cell.angle_gamma   90.00
#
_symmetry.space_group_name_H-M   'P 1'
#
loop_
_entity.id
_entity.type
_entity.pdbx_description
1 polymer ?
#
loop_
_entity_poly.entity_id
_entity_poly.type
_entity_poly.pdbx_seq_one_letter_code
_entity_poly.pdbx_strand_id
1 'polypeptide(L)'
;MNTLATVFAILTGILLRLIVPLTLTALVVYVLHKLDARWQAEAELEKKLLVKNEMPCLKEQGLSVERMKAHLALGERPCWQTHRLANGHLREDCLDCEVFHDAPVPVPHRHGHAHI
;
A
#
# COMPACT_ATOMS: atom_id res chain seq x y z
N MET A 1 32.90 -18.66 51.56
CA MET A 1 32.20 -17.82 50.56
C MET A 1 30.75 -17.68 51.00
N ASN A 2 30.24 -16.46 51.11
CA ASN A 2 28.92 -16.22 51.70
C ASN A 2 27.83 -16.68 50.73
N THR A 3 27.02 -17.66 51.13
CA THR A 3 25.94 -18.25 50.31
C THR A 3 24.97 -17.19 49.79
N LEU A 4 24.70 -16.17 50.62
CA LEU A 4 23.90 -14.99 50.30
C LEU A 4 24.44 -14.23 49.07
N ALA A 5 25.76 -14.02 48.99
CA ALA A 5 26.38 -13.34 47.84
C ALA A 5 26.29 -14.19 46.56
N THR A 6 26.34 -15.52 46.69
CA THR A 6 26.23 -16.44 45.55
C THR A 6 24.82 -16.43 44.98
N VAL A 7 23.80 -16.49 45.84
CA VAL A 7 22.38 -16.40 45.44
C VAL A 7 22.10 -15.07 44.76
N PHE A 8 22.63 -13.97 45.30
CA PHE A 8 22.43 -12.63 44.72
C PHE A 8 23.08 -12.50 43.33
N ALA A 9 24.28 -13.05 43.15
CA ALA A 9 24.96 -13.05 41.85
C ALA A 9 24.17 -13.83 40.79
N ILE A 10 23.61 -14.99 41.14
CA ILE A 10 22.78 -15.80 40.23
C ILE A 10 21.50 -15.06 39.86
N LEU A 11 20.78 -14.53 40.85
CA LEU A 11 19.56 -13.74 40.62
C LEU A 11 19.82 -12.54 39.71
N THR A 12 20.91 -11.81 39.95
CA THR A 12 21.29 -10.65 39.13
C THR A 12 21.59 -11.07 37.70
N GLY A 13 22.32 -12.17 37.49
CA GLY A 13 22.60 -12.71 36.16
C GLY A 13 21.35 -13.12 35.39
N ILE A 14 20.37 -13.75 36.06
CA ILE A 14 19.08 -14.11 35.45
C ILE A 14 18.29 -12.86 35.11
N LEU A 15 18.18 -11.94 36.05
CA LEU A 15 17.40 -10.72 35.88
C LEU A 15 17.97 -9.86 34.74
N LEU A 16 19.30 -9.71 34.67
CA LEU A 16 19.95 -8.96 33.59
C LEU A 16 19.67 -9.59 32.22
N ARG A 17 19.72 -10.93 32.12
CA ARG A 17 19.44 -11.65 30.87
C ARG A 17 17.99 -11.59 30.44
N LEU A 18 17.05 -11.37 31.35
CA LEU A 18 15.63 -11.27 31.00
C LEU A 18 15.21 -9.81 30.74
N ILE A 19 15.62 -8.89 31.61
CA ILE A 19 15.23 -7.49 31.49
C ILE A 19 15.86 -6.87 30.25
N VAL A 20 17.15 -7.10 29.98
CA VAL A 20 17.84 -6.42 28.87
C VAL A 20 17.23 -6.76 27.49
N PRO A 21 16.96 -8.03 27.14
CA PRO A 21 16.30 -8.35 25.87
C PRO A 21 14.85 -7.84 25.81
N LEU A 22 14.10 -7.89 26.92
CA LEU A 22 12.72 -7.42 26.96
C LEU A 22 12.63 -5.89 26.79
N THR A 23 13.49 -5.13 27.47
CA THR A 23 13.50 -3.67 27.33
C THR A 23 13.98 -3.26 25.94
N LEU A 24 14.99 -3.94 25.39
CA LEU A 24 15.48 -3.67 24.05
C LEU A 24 14.39 -3.92 22.99
N THR A 25 13.72 -5.07 23.06
CA THR A 25 12.63 -5.40 22.12
C THR A 25 11.44 -4.45 22.27
N ALA A 26 11.05 -4.11 23.50
CA ALA A 26 10.00 -3.12 23.75
C ALA A 26 10.35 -1.74 23.16
N LEU A 27 11.61 -1.31 23.29
CA LEU A 27 12.09 -0.05 22.72
C LEU A 27 12.01 -0.07 21.18
N VAL A 28 12.45 -1.15 20.54
CA VAL A 28 12.37 -1.31 19.09
C VAL A 28 10.92 -1.26 18.60
N VAL A 29 10.02 -2.01 19.24
CA VAL A 29 8.59 -2.01 18.91
C VAL A 29 7.99 -0.62 19.05
N TYR A 30 8.33 0.11 20.12
CA TYR A 30 7.86 1.48 20.33
C TYR A 30 8.29 2.43 19.21
N VAL A 31 9.57 2.37 18.80
CA VAL A 31 10.09 3.20 17.71
C VAL A 31 9.41 2.86 16.40
N LEU A 32 9.28 1.57 16.07
CA LEU A 32 8.62 1.12 14.84
C LEU A 32 7.15 1.55 14.79
N HIS A 33 6.41 1.39 15.89
CA HIS A 33 5.01 1.81 15.96
C HIS A 33 4.86 3.32 15.74
N LYS A 34 5.79 4.13 16.26
CA LYS A 34 5.79 5.58 16.05
C LYS A 34 6.06 5.95 14.59
N LEU A 35 6.95 5.23 13.93
CA LEU A 35 7.23 5.44 12.50
C LEU A 35 6.05 5.00 11.64
N ASP A 36 5.46 3.84 11.94
CA ASP A 36 4.31 3.32 11.22
C ASP A 36 3.11 4.27 11.30
N ALA A 37 2.81 4.81 12.49
CA ALA A 37 1.76 5.81 12.65
C ALA A 37 1.99 7.07 11.81
N ARG A 38 3.25 7.49 11.62
CA ARG A 38 3.57 8.64 10.77
C ARG A 38 3.33 8.31 9.29
N TRP A 39 3.76 7.14 8.83
CA TRP A 39 3.54 6.70 7.46
C TRP A 39 2.08 6.46 7.13
N GLN A 40 1.30 5.93 8.08
CA GLN A 40 -0.15 5.80 7.90
C GLN A 40 -0.81 7.17 7.71
N ALA A 41 -0.40 8.18 8.49
CA ALA A 41 -0.90 9.54 8.32
C ALA A 41 -0.52 10.16 6.95
N GLU A 42 0.70 9.91 6.47
CA GLU A 42 1.16 10.32 5.14
C GLU A 42 0.36 9.60 4.03
N ALA A 43 0.14 8.30 4.15
CA ALA A 43 -0.63 7.50 3.20
C ALA A 43 -2.12 7.91 3.15
N GLU A 44 -2.72 8.30 4.29
CA GLU A 44 -4.08 8.85 4.30
C GLU A 44 -4.16 10.19 3.57
N LEU A 45 -3.15 11.04 3.72
CA LEU A 45 -3.08 12.31 2.98
C LEU A 45 -2.94 12.07 1.48
N GLU A 46 -2.04 11.17 1.06
CA GLU A 46 -1.90 10.79 -0.34
C GLU A 46 -3.19 10.20 -0.90
N LYS A 47 -3.85 9.29 -0.16
CA LYS A 47 -5.15 8.74 -0.56
C LYS A 47 -6.20 9.82 -0.72
N LYS A 48 -6.29 10.79 0.20
CA LYS A 48 -7.22 11.92 0.09
C LYS A 48 -6.91 12.78 -1.13
N LEU A 49 -5.64 13.00 -1.45
CA LEU A 49 -5.22 13.75 -2.64
C LEU A 49 -5.53 12.98 -3.94
N LEU A 50 -5.34 11.66 -3.95
CA LEU A 50 -5.67 10.79 -5.09
C LEU A 50 -7.18 10.72 -5.32
N VAL A 51 -8.00 10.56 -4.28
CA VAL A 51 -9.46 10.61 -4.38
C VAL A 51 -9.93 11.98 -4.87
N LYS A 52 -9.29 13.07 -4.43
CA LYS A 52 -9.63 14.42 -4.92
C LYS A 52 -9.25 14.64 -6.39
N ASN A 53 -8.25 13.90 -6.90
CA ASN A 53 -7.83 13.87 -8.29
C ASN A 53 -8.45 12.71 -9.08
N GLU A 54 -9.47 12.04 -8.55
CA GLU A 54 -10.32 11.16 -9.36
C GLU A 54 -11.03 12.04 -10.39
N MET A 55 -10.40 12.16 -11.56
CA MET A 55 -11.07 12.68 -12.74
C MET A 55 -12.36 11.88 -12.92
N PRO A 56 -13.49 12.55 -13.17
CA PRO A 56 -14.75 11.87 -13.38
C PRO A 56 -14.57 10.84 -14.48
N CYS A 57 -15.14 9.67 -14.24
CA CYS A 57 -15.22 8.60 -15.20
C CYS A 57 -15.66 9.18 -16.57
N LEU A 58 -14.96 8.83 -17.66
CA LEU A 58 -15.29 9.27 -19.02
C LEU A 58 -16.77 9.01 -19.39
N LYS A 59 -17.43 8.05 -18.71
CA LYS A 59 -18.88 7.78 -18.81
C LYS A 59 -19.74 8.87 -18.16
N GLU A 60 -19.32 9.45 -17.05
CA GLU A 60 -20.02 10.57 -16.38
C GLU A 60 -19.94 11.87 -17.20
N GLN A 61 -18.91 12.00 -18.04
CA GLN A 61 -18.81 13.12 -18.99
C GLN A 61 -19.76 12.96 -20.20
N GLY A 62 -20.47 11.83 -20.33
CA GLY A 62 -21.45 11.61 -21.41
C GLY A 62 -20.82 11.51 -22.81
N LEU A 63 -19.52 11.20 -22.91
CA LEU A 63 -18.86 11.04 -24.20
C LEU A 63 -19.36 9.78 -24.92
N SER A 64 -19.39 9.82 -26.25
CA SER A 64 -19.66 8.63 -27.06
C SER A 64 -18.51 7.62 -26.94
N VAL A 65 -18.81 6.34 -27.17
CA VAL A 65 -17.84 5.23 -27.10
C VAL A 65 -16.59 5.50 -27.96
N GLU A 66 -16.75 6.10 -29.14
CA GLU A 66 -15.60 6.43 -30.01
C GLU A 66 -14.68 7.49 -29.41
N ARG A 67 -15.22 8.52 -28.76
CA ARG A 67 -14.38 9.52 -28.10
C ARG A 67 -13.70 8.97 -26.85
N MET A 68 -14.36 8.08 -26.10
CA MET A 68 -13.72 7.38 -24.99
C MET A 68 -12.51 6.55 -25.47
N LYS A 69 -12.63 5.88 -26.62
CA LYS A 69 -11.51 5.14 -27.24
C LYS A 69 -10.34 6.06 -27.59
N ALA A 70 -10.62 7.26 -28.12
CA ALA A 70 -9.57 8.24 -28.42
C ALA A 70 -8.83 8.72 -27.16
N HIS A 71 -9.56 8.98 -26.06
CA HIS A 71 -8.95 9.35 -24.77
C HIS A 71 -8.15 8.20 -24.15
N LEU A 72 -8.62 6.96 -24.28
CA LEU A 72 -7.87 5.77 -23.86
C LEU A 72 -6.56 5.61 -24.63
N ALA A 73 -6.57 5.88 -25.93
CA ALA A 73 -5.36 5.85 -26.76
C ALA A 73 -4.33 6.94 -26.36
N LEU A 74 -4.77 8.02 -25.73
CA LEU A 74 -3.92 9.08 -25.18
C LEU A 74 -3.36 8.74 -23.78
N GLY A 75 -3.70 7.58 -23.21
CA GLY A 75 -3.21 7.15 -21.90
C GLY A 75 -4.02 7.66 -20.71
N GLU A 76 -5.22 8.21 -20.94
CA GLU A 76 -6.14 8.51 -19.85
C GLU A 76 -6.69 7.23 -19.22
N ARG A 77 -6.92 7.26 -17.90
CA ARG A 77 -7.33 6.06 -17.15
C ARG A 77 -8.79 5.68 -17.49
N PRO A 78 -9.05 4.44 -17.94
CA PRO A 78 -10.40 3.96 -18.16
C PRO A 78 -11.21 3.95 -16.85
N CYS A 79 -12.53 4.10 -17.01
CA CYS A 79 -13.49 4.04 -15.91
C CYS A 79 -13.35 2.80 -15.01
N TRP A 80 -13.11 1.63 -15.60
CA TRP A 80 -12.97 0.37 -14.88
C TRP A 80 -11.68 0.28 -14.05
N GLN A 81 -10.66 1.09 -14.37
CA GLN A 81 -9.42 1.17 -13.60
C GLN A 81 -9.56 2.14 -12.41
N THR A 82 -10.37 3.18 -12.57
CA THR A 82 -10.72 4.12 -11.49
C THR A 82 -11.70 3.50 -10.48
N HIS A 83 -12.71 2.76 -10.94
CA HIS A 83 -13.76 2.19 -10.07
C HIS A 83 -13.49 0.76 -9.60
N ARG A 84 -12.22 0.33 -9.58
CA ARG A 84 -11.85 -0.98 -9.03
C ARG A 84 -12.22 -1.07 -7.55
N LEU A 85 -12.70 -2.24 -7.14
CA LEU A 85 -13.00 -2.52 -5.75
C LEU A 85 -11.69 -2.60 -4.95
N ALA A 86 -11.78 -2.32 -3.64
CA ALA A 86 -10.62 -2.35 -2.74
C ALA A 86 -9.95 -3.74 -2.66
N ASN A 87 -10.68 -4.80 -2.98
CA ASN A 87 -10.19 -6.17 -3.07
C ASN A 87 -9.51 -6.48 -4.43
N GLY A 88 -9.38 -5.50 -5.32
CA GLY A 88 -8.77 -5.66 -6.65
C GLY A 88 -9.70 -6.20 -7.72
N HIS A 89 -10.96 -6.54 -7.41
CA HIS A 89 -11.93 -6.99 -8.40
C HIS A 89 -12.59 -5.81 -9.14
N LEU A 90 -13.05 -6.06 -10.36
CA LEU A 90 -13.92 -5.12 -11.08
C LEU A 90 -15.36 -5.25 -10.55
N ARG A 91 -16.14 -4.17 -10.66
CA ARG A 91 -17.60 -4.23 -10.47
C ARG A 91 -18.23 -4.99 -11.62
N GLU A 92 -19.36 -5.65 -11.37
CA GLU A 92 -20.07 -6.42 -12.41
C GLU A 92 -20.50 -5.54 -13.58
N ASP A 93 -20.95 -4.31 -13.31
CA ASP A 93 -21.29 -3.32 -14.33
C ASP A 93 -20.14 -2.97 -15.29
N CYS A 94 -18.88 -3.18 -14.86
CA CYS A 94 -17.70 -2.98 -15.69
C CYS A 94 -17.34 -4.22 -16.52
N LEU A 95 -17.77 -5.42 -16.11
CA LEU A 95 -17.48 -6.66 -16.83
C LEU A 95 -18.25 -6.74 -18.14
N ASP A 96 -19.46 -6.19 -18.19
CA ASP A 96 -20.33 -6.15 -19.39
C ASP A 96 -20.17 -4.86 -20.22
N CYS A 97 -19.16 -4.03 -19.91
CA CYS A 97 -18.95 -2.75 -20.58
C CYS A 97 -18.14 -2.93 -21.87
N GLU A 98 -18.64 -2.44 -23.01
CA GLU A 98 -17.93 -2.48 -24.30
C GLU A 98 -16.52 -1.86 -24.23
N VAL A 99 -16.35 -0.79 -23.43
CA VAL A 99 -15.06 -0.13 -23.23
C VAL A 99 -14.05 -1.04 -22.51
N PHE A 100 -14.52 -1.95 -21.66
CA PHE A 100 -13.67 -2.95 -21.00
C PHE A 100 -13.34 -4.12 -21.94
N HIS A 101 -14.31 -4.59 -22.71
CA HIS A 101 -14.10 -5.65 -23.71
C HIS A 101 -13.13 -5.25 -24.81
N ASP A 102 -13.18 -3.99 -25.25
CA ASP A 102 -12.30 -3.44 -26.28
C ASP A 102 -10.99 -2.86 -25.71
N ALA A 103 -10.72 -3.03 -24.41
CA ALA A 103 -9.51 -2.48 -23.80
C ALA A 103 -8.26 -3.18 -24.36
N PRO A 104 -7.20 -2.43 -24.69
CA PRO A 104 -5.95 -3.02 -25.13
C PRO A 104 -5.38 -3.91 -24.02
N VAL A 105 -4.97 -5.13 -24.39
CA VAL A 105 -4.36 -6.08 -23.46
C VAL A 105 -3.13 -5.40 -22.83
N PRO A 106 -3.02 -5.34 -21.47
CA PRO A 106 -1.87 -4.75 -20.82
C PRO A 106 -0.61 -5.47 -21.28
N VAL A 107 0.17 -4.79 -22.12
CA VAL A 107 1.49 -5.29 -22.50
C VAL A 107 2.37 -5.10 -21.27
N PRO A 108 2.97 -6.18 -20.71
CA PRO A 108 3.89 -6.01 -19.61
C PRO A 108 4.99 -5.05 -20.06
N HIS A 109 5.09 -3.89 -19.40
CA HIS A 109 6.21 -3.00 -19.60
C HIS A 109 7.47 -3.79 -19.24
N ARG A 110 8.21 -4.23 -20.27
CA ARG A 110 9.62 -4.59 -20.09
C ARG A 110 10.29 -3.32 -19.60
N HIS A 111 10.51 -3.21 -18.29
CA HIS A 111 11.52 -2.33 -17.77
C HIS A 111 12.83 -2.76 -18.42
N GLY A 112 13.23 -2.03 -19.46
CA GLY A 112 14.54 -2.18 -20.06
C GLY A 112 15.56 -1.87 -18.98
N HIS A 113 16.20 -2.92 -18.46
CA HIS A 113 17.47 -2.83 -17.79
C HIS A 113 18.46 -2.21 -18.80
N ALA A 114 18.57 -0.89 -18.79
CA ALA A 114 19.74 -0.21 -19.32
C ALA A 114 20.88 -0.45 -18.33
N HIS A 115 21.59 -1.56 -18.51
CA HIS A 115 22.94 -1.72 -17.98
C HIS A 115 23.86 -0.85 -18.86
N ILE A 116 24.41 0.20 -18.26
CA ILE A 116 25.67 0.83 -18.68
C ILE A 116 26.73 0.27 -17.72
#